data_AF-A0A6V7VN92-F1
#
_entry.id   AF-A0A6V7VN92-F1
#
_cell.length_a   1.000
_cell.length_b   1.000
_cell.length_c   1.000
_cell.angle_alpha   90.00
_cell.angle_beta   90.00
_cell.angle_gamma   90.00
#
_symmetry.space_group_name_H-M   'P 1'
#
loop_
_entity.id
_entity.type
_entity.pdbx_description
1 polymer ?
#
loop_
_entity_poly.entity_id
_entity_poly.type
_entity_poly.pdbx_seq_one_letter_code
_entity_poly.pdbx_strand_id
1 'polypeptide(L)'
;MANFKFGRCNICNLRLLRENVCTLRTCNGNHQYHVKCITNWISEGCQQCPRCRVHATLDDIKLLHVEQADNDDGDSDNELTQSTSNMTIQDPAPMESYKINVIIKDLNNVKITINDIEANITVPELKRRIEQANNTPVEQQRLTYGGKQLEDDKTLQYYNVAKSNTMVIDLVLRLKGGKE
;
A
#
# COMPACT_ATOMS: atom_id res chain seq x y z
N MET A 1 0.99 -34.21 -7.63
CA MET A 1 1.28 -33.00 -6.82
C MET A 1 1.19 -31.78 -7.74
N ALA A 2 0.04 -31.11 -7.81
CA ALA A 2 -0.17 -30.01 -8.74
C ALA A 2 0.67 -28.79 -8.32
N ASN A 3 1.75 -28.52 -9.06
CA ASN A 3 2.57 -27.33 -8.95
C ASN A 3 1.77 -26.13 -9.51
N PHE A 4 0.78 -25.65 -8.76
CA PHE A 4 0.13 -24.38 -9.07
C PHE A 4 1.15 -23.26 -8.85
N LYS A 5 1.77 -22.80 -9.95
CA LYS A 5 2.66 -21.65 -9.95
C LYS A 5 1.82 -20.38 -9.81
N PHE A 6 1.42 -20.05 -8.59
CA PHE A 6 0.94 -18.70 -8.30
C PHE A 6 2.11 -17.72 -8.51
N GLY A 7 1.82 -16.59 -9.17
CA GLY A 7 2.83 -15.60 -9.54
C GLY A 7 3.28 -14.74 -8.35
N ARG A 8 3.57 -13.48 -8.64
CA ARG A 8 3.82 -12.44 -7.63
C ARG A 8 2.60 -11.52 -7.53
N CYS A 9 2.33 -11.04 -6.32
CA CYS A 9 1.28 -10.07 -6.07
C CYS A 9 1.59 -8.76 -6.81
N ASN A 10 0.63 -8.22 -7.53
CA ASN A 10 0.83 -6.97 -8.29
C ASN A 10 0.87 -5.71 -7.40
N ILE A 11 0.66 -5.83 -6.08
CA ILE A 11 0.74 -4.73 -5.12
C ILE A 11 2.07 -4.78 -4.36
N CYS A 12 2.35 -5.87 -3.64
CA CYS A 12 3.55 -5.99 -2.81
C CYS A 12 4.73 -6.70 -3.48
N ASN A 13 4.56 -7.23 -4.69
CA ASN A 13 5.54 -8.02 -5.44
C ASN A 13 6.06 -9.27 -4.69
N LEU A 14 5.39 -9.69 -3.60
CA LEU A 14 5.70 -10.91 -2.88
C LEU A 14 5.06 -12.13 -3.56
N ARG A 15 5.61 -13.32 -3.28
CA ARG A 15 5.09 -14.58 -3.79
C ARG A 15 3.66 -14.81 -3.31
N LEU A 16 2.79 -15.20 -4.23
CA LEU A 16 1.42 -15.59 -3.91
C LEU A 16 1.41 -17.03 -3.41
N LEU A 17 0.66 -17.26 -2.32
CA LEU A 17 0.44 -18.57 -1.71
C LEU A 17 -1.03 -18.93 -1.89
N ARG A 18 -1.33 -20.23 -1.97
CA ARG A 18 -2.66 -20.77 -2.25
C ARG A 18 -3.75 -20.21 -1.32
N GLU A 19 -3.41 -20.08 -0.05
CA GLU A 19 -4.31 -19.63 1.03
C GLU A 19 -4.63 -18.14 1.00
N ASN A 20 -3.81 -17.32 0.32
CA ASN A 20 -3.91 -15.86 0.38
C ASN A 20 -3.95 -15.20 -0.99
N VAL A 21 -4.37 -15.91 -2.05
CA VAL A 21 -4.41 -15.39 -3.42
C VAL A 21 -5.84 -15.13 -3.89
N CYS A 22 -6.07 -13.95 -4.46
CA CYS A 22 -7.35 -13.56 -5.04
C CYS A 22 -7.15 -12.85 -6.38
N THR A 23 -8.24 -12.73 -7.11
CA THR A 23 -8.34 -11.96 -8.35
C THR A 23 -9.55 -11.04 -8.30
N LEU A 24 -9.62 -10.08 -9.21
CA LEU A 24 -10.81 -9.25 -9.37
C LEU A 24 -11.68 -9.77 -10.51
N ARG A 25 -12.99 -9.94 -10.25
CA ARG A 25 -13.98 -10.30 -11.28
C ARG A 25 -14.01 -9.28 -12.41
N THR A 26 -13.85 -8.00 -12.07
CA THR A 26 -13.85 -6.87 -13.01
C THR A 26 -12.66 -6.85 -13.99
N CYS A 27 -11.54 -7.50 -13.69
CA CYS A 27 -10.42 -7.67 -14.64
C CYS A 27 -10.33 -9.10 -15.19
N ASN A 28 -11.43 -9.87 -15.25
CA ASN A 28 -11.50 -11.24 -15.79
C ASN A 28 -10.49 -12.23 -15.18
N GLY A 29 -10.06 -12.03 -13.93
CA GLY A 29 -9.10 -12.94 -13.29
C GLY A 29 -7.64 -12.79 -13.74
N ASN A 30 -7.32 -11.84 -14.63
CA ASN A 30 -5.97 -11.67 -15.18
C ASN A 30 -4.96 -11.09 -14.19
N HIS A 31 -5.42 -10.56 -13.05
CA HIS A 31 -4.59 -9.93 -12.05
C HIS A 31 -4.74 -10.61 -10.71
N GLN A 32 -3.62 -11.09 -10.18
CA GLN A 32 -3.55 -11.78 -8.91
C GLN A 32 -2.95 -10.87 -7.84
N TYR A 33 -3.57 -10.89 -6.67
CA TYR A 33 -3.21 -10.10 -5.50
C TYR A 33 -3.31 -10.96 -4.25
N HIS A 34 -2.69 -10.49 -3.16
CA HIS A 34 -3.10 -10.98 -1.85
C HIS A 34 -4.45 -10.41 -1.48
N VAL A 35 -5.28 -11.22 -0.84
CA VAL A 35 -6.58 -10.80 -0.30
C VAL A 35 -6.41 -9.51 0.50
N LYS A 36 -5.51 -9.53 1.48
CA LYS A 36 -5.19 -8.35 2.30
C LYS A 36 -4.71 -7.15 1.47
N CYS A 37 -3.87 -7.37 0.46
CA CYS A 37 -3.34 -6.27 -0.35
C CYS A 37 -4.43 -5.59 -1.17
N ILE A 38 -5.28 -6.35 -1.85
CA ILE A 38 -6.32 -5.76 -2.68
C ILE A 38 -7.47 -5.19 -1.84
N THR A 39 -7.81 -5.83 -0.72
CA THR A 39 -8.81 -5.33 0.23
C THR A 39 -8.38 -3.97 0.80
N ASN A 40 -7.13 -3.83 1.24
CA ASN A 40 -6.63 -2.56 1.75
C ASN A 40 -6.66 -1.48 0.65
N TRP A 41 -6.19 -1.82 -0.56
CA TRP A 41 -6.18 -0.90 -1.69
C TRP A 41 -7.57 -0.35 -2.05
N ILE A 42 -8.58 -1.22 -2.08
CA ILE A 42 -9.96 -0.82 -2.40
C ILE A 42 -10.60 -0.06 -1.24
N SER A 43 -10.35 -0.49 0.00
CA SER A 43 -10.89 0.14 1.22
C SER A 43 -10.33 1.54 1.47
N GLU A 44 -9.11 1.84 1.02
CA GLU A 44 -8.48 3.17 1.12
C GLU A 44 -8.99 4.18 0.07
N GLY A 45 -10.14 3.91 -0.56
CA GLY A 45 -10.83 4.86 -1.44
C GLY A 45 -10.37 4.88 -2.90
N CYS A 46 -9.47 3.99 -3.31
CA CYS A 46 -9.07 3.93 -4.72
C CYS A 46 -10.13 3.29 -5.63
N GLN A 47 -11.01 2.42 -5.09
CA GLN A 47 -12.09 1.68 -5.78
C GLN A 47 -11.78 1.25 -7.22
N GLN A 48 -10.52 0.88 -7.48
CA GLN A 48 -10.01 0.60 -8.81
C GLN A 48 -8.94 -0.48 -8.72
N CYS A 49 -8.82 -1.29 -9.77
CA CYS A 49 -7.75 -2.25 -9.90
C CYS A 49 -6.37 -1.57 -9.98
N PRO A 50 -5.38 -1.96 -9.15
CA PRO A 50 -4.03 -1.39 -9.19
C PRO A 50 -3.30 -1.59 -10.53
N ARG A 51 -3.69 -2.63 -11.29
CA ARG A 51 -3.06 -2.98 -12.57
C ARG A 51 -3.79 -2.39 -13.76
N CYS A 52 -5.11 -2.52 -13.75
CA CYS A 52 -5.96 -2.29 -14.92
C CYS A 52 -6.78 -0.99 -14.82
N ARG A 53 -6.80 -0.35 -13.63
CA ARG A 53 -7.57 0.85 -13.28
C ARG A 53 -9.08 0.76 -13.53
N VAL A 54 -9.59 -0.43 -13.90
CA VAL A 54 -11.03 -0.67 -13.93
C VAL A 54 -11.60 -0.46 -12.54
N HIS A 55 -12.80 0.11 -12.48
CA HIS A 55 -13.52 0.23 -11.23
C HIS A 55 -13.71 -1.15 -10.59
N ALA A 56 -13.38 -1.27 -9.31
CA ALA A 56 -13.45 -2.51 -8.56
C ALA A 56 -13.75 -2.22 -7.09
N THR A 57 -14.69 -2.97 -6.55
CA THR A 57 -15.14 -2.87 -5.16
C THR A 57 -14.74 -4.12 -4.38
N LEU A 58 -14.98 -4.13 -3.06
CA LEU A 58 -14.63 -5.27 -2.20
C LEU A 58 -15.40 -6.54 -2.60
N ASP A 59 -16.62 -6.39 -3.14
CA ASP A 59 -17.46 -7.48 -3.62
C ASP A 59 -16.87 -8.18 -4.87
N ASP A 60 -16.08 -7.45 -5.65
CA ASP A 60 -15.44 -7.97 -6.86
C ASP A 60 -14.22 -8.87 -6.57
N ILE A 61 -13.80 -8.99 -5.31
CA ILE A 61 -12.66 -9.80 -4.90
C ILE A 61 -13.06 -11.28 -4.90
N LYS A 62 -12.52 -12.05 -5.84
CA LYS A 62 -12.69 -13.51 -5.95
C LYS A 62 -11.44 -14.23 -5.44
N LEU A 63 -11.57 -14.89 -4.29
CA LEU A 63 -10.58 -15.84 -3.78
C LEU A 63 -10.37 -16.97 -4.79
N LEU A 64 -9.11 -17.26 -5.12
CA LEU A 64 -8.78 -18.43 -5.92
C LEU A 64 -8.66 -19.65 -5.00
N HIS A 65 -9.80 -20.16 -4.53
CA HIS A 65 -9.83 -21.49 -3.93
C HIS A 65 -9.66 -22.51 -5.06
N VAL A 66 -8.62 -23.33 -4.96
CA VAL A 66 -8.59 -24.58 -5.73
C VAL A 66 -9.54 -25.50 -4.98
N GLU A 67 -10.78 -25.59 -5.45
CA GLU A 67 -11.67 -26.68 -5.07
C GLU A 67 -10.89 -27.97 -5.31
N GLN A 68 -10.62 -28.72 -4.24
CA GLN A 68 -10.32 -30.12 -4.40
C GLN A 68 -11.54 -30.72 -5.09
N ALA A 69 -11.30 -31.46 -6.17
CA ALA A 69 -12.32 -32.20 -6.86
C ALA A 69 -12.80 -33.32 -5.93
N ASP A 70 -13.69 -32.98 -5.03
CA ASP A 70 -14.52 -33.92 -4.30
C ASP A 70 -15.90 -33.77 -4.93
N ASN A 71 -16.19 -34.70 -5.84
CA ASN A 71 -17.54 -34.95 -6.32
C ASN A 71 -18.39 -35.30 -5.09
N ASP A 72 -19.41 -34.52 -4.76
CA ASP A 72 -20.60 -35.04 -4.07
C ASP A 72 -21.79 -34.09 -4.27
N ASP A 73 -22.86 -34.64 -4.84
CA ASP A 73 -24.17 -34.06 -5.05
C ASP A 73 -24.87 -33.66 -3.74
N GLY A 74 -25.58 -32.54 -3.69
CA GLY A 74 -26.47 -32.26 -2.56
C GLY A 74 -27.01 -30.84 -2.46
N ASP A 75 -28.13 -30.61 -3.14
CA ASP A 75 -29.08 -29.53 -2.89
C ASP A 75 -29.53 -29.48 -1.41
N SER A 76 -29.58 -28.30 -0.80
CA SER A 76 -30.52 -27.93 0.28
C SER A 76 -30.37 -26.46 0.65
N ASP A 77 -31.44 -25.68 0.47
CA ASP A 77 -31.73 -24.44 1.18
C ASP A 77 -31.35 -24.52 2.66
N ASN A 78 -30.82 -23.44 3.26
CA ASN A 78 -31.48 -22.77 4.39
C ASN A 78 -30.71 -21.54 4.93
N GLU A 79 -31.50 -20.51 5.24
CA GLU A 79 -31.40 -19.51 6.31
C GLU A 79 -30.18 -18.58 6.45
N LEU A 80 -30.53 -17.29 6.32
CA LEU A 80 -29.92 -16.20 7.07
C LEU A 80 -29.77 -16.57 8.55
N THR A 81 -28.53 -16.58 9.05
CA THR A 81 -28.29 -16.38 10.48
C THR A 81 -27.35 -15.20 10.66
N GLN A 82 -27.93 -14.10 11.16
CA GLN A 82 -27.21 -13.00 11.76
C GLN A 82 -26.33 -13.54 12.88
N SER A 83 -25.04 -13.66 12.60
CA SER A 83 -24.02 -13.85 13.61
C SER A 83 -23.26 -12.54 13.74
N THR A 84 -23.83 -11.61 14.49
CA THR A 84 -23.08 -10.58 15.22
C THR A 84 -22.06 -11.28 16.11
N SER A 85 -20.93 -11.63 15.52
CA SER A 85 -19.71 -11.83 16.27
C SER A 85 -19.04 -10.47 16.35
N ASN A 86 -19.16 -9.87 17.54
CA ASN A 86 -18.21 -8.89 18.02
C ASN A 86 -16.82 -9.52 17.98
N MET A 87 -16.17 -9.48 16.81
CA MET A 87 -14.73 -9.60 16.75
C MET A 87 -14.22 -8.26 17.20
N THR A 88 -13.83 -8.21 18.47
CA THR A 88 -12.94 -7.21 19.05
C THR A 88 -12.00 -6.73 17.95
N ILE A 89 -12.03 -5.42 17.67
CA ILE A 89 -10.95 -4.73 16.97
C ILE A 89 -9.68 -5.19 17.68
N GLN A 90 -9.01 -6.20 17.13
CA GLN A 90 -7.65 -6.48 17.53
C GLN A 90 -6.94 -5.22 17.12
N ASP A 91 -6.56 -4.41 18.12
CA ASP A 91 -5.54 -3.39 18.00
C ASP A 91 -4.53 -3.90 16.97
N PRO A 92 -4.24 -3.13 15.90
CA PRO A 92 -3.31 -3.58 14.89
C PRO A 92 -2.03 -3.96 15.63
N ALA A 93 -1.71 -5.26 15.63
CA ALA A 93 -0.51 -5.79 16.26
C ALA A 93 0.64 -4.84 15.90
N PRO A 94 1.44 -4.38 16.88
CA PRO A 94 2.39 -3.30 16.67
C PRO A 94 3.24 -3.67 15.46
N MET A 95 2.98 -3.01 14.32
CA MET A 95 3.81 -3.15 13.14
C MET A 95 5.19 -2.82 13.65
N GLU A 96 6.13 -3.77 13.60
CA GLU A 96 7.49 -3.53 14.09
C GLU A 96 7.96 -2.18 13.58
N SER A 97 8.09 -1.23 14.49
CA SER A 97 8.50 0.14 14.19
C SER A 97 9.99 0.06 13.88
N TYR A 98 10.34 -0.28 12.65
CA TYR A 98 11.72 -0.22 12.23
C TYR A 98 12.05 1.21 11.82
N LYS A 99 13.21 1.65 12.28
CA LYS A 99 13.76 2.96 11.96
C LYS A 99 14.42 2.91 10.59
N ILE A 100 14.24 3.98 9.81
CA ILE A 100 14.84 4.17 8.51
C ILE A 100 15.63 5.48 8.48
N ASN A 101 16.62 5.54 7.59
CA ASN A 101 17.31 6.78 7.28
C ASN A 101 16.68 7.38 6.03
N VAL A 102 16.36 8.66 6.08
CA VAL A 102 15.80 9.39 4.95
C VAL A 102 16.83 10.39 4.45
N ILE A 103 17.21 10.29 3.19
CA ILE A 103 18.10 11.24 2.52
C ILE A 103 17.22 12.12 1.64
N ILE A 104 17.18 13.41 1.94
CA ILE A 104 16.52 14.42 1.13
C ILE A 104 17.56 15.05 0.22
N LYS A 105 17.35 14.96 -1.09
CA LYS A 105 18.18 15.64 -2.08
C LYS A 105 17.49 16.91 -2.54
N ASP A 106 18.07 18.05 -2.21
CA ASP A 106 17.57 19.35 -2.63
C ASP A 106 17.89 19.63 -4.12
N LEU A 107 17.22 20.62 -4.70
CA LEU A 107 17.48 21.11 -6.06
C LEU A 107 18.94 21.53 -6.27
N ASN A 108 19.61 21.97 -5.19
CA ASN A 108 21.03 22.34 -5.20
C ASN A 108 21.98 21.12 -5.18
N ASN A 109 21.46 19.90 -5.32
CA ASN A 109 22.17 18.63 -5.09
C ASN A 109 22.73 18.45 -3.66
N VAL A 110 22.32 19.29 -2.72
CA VAL A 110 22.64 19.15 -1.29
C VAL A 110 21.85 17.98 -0.73
N LYS A 111 22.52 17.09 0.01
CA LYS A 111 21.90 15.92 0.63
C LYS A 111 21.75 16.15 2.12
N ILE A 112 20.52 16.11 2.60
CA ILE A 112 20.17 16.24 4.02
C ILE A 112 19.78 14.84 4.49
N THR A 113 20.55 14.28 5.41
CA THR A 113 20.26 12.97 5.97
C THR A 113 19.52 13.14 7.29
N ILE A 114 18.36 12.50 7.41
CA ILE A 114 17.56 12.43 8.63
C ILE A 114 17.56 10.97 9.10
N ASN A 115 18.20 10.72 10.23
CA ASN A 115 18.31 9.41 10.85
C ASN A 115 17.12 9.15 11.79
N ASP A 116 16.94 7.89 12.19
CA ASP A 116 15.95 7.48 13.20
C ASP A 116 14.50 7.89 12.87
N ILE A 117 14.13 7.90 11.59
CA ILE A 117 12.75 8.12 11.16
C ILE A 117 11.96 6.82 11.30
N GLU A 118 10.78 6.88 11.92
CA GLU A 118 9.88 5.72 11.98
C GLU A 118 9.17 5.52 10.64
N ALA A 119 9.08 4.28 10.16
CA ALA A 119 8.44 3.99 8.87
C ALA A 119 6.93 4.31 8.85
N ASN A 120 6.27 4.32 10.02
CA ASN A 120 4.85 4.65 10.17
C ASN A 120 4.57 6.17 10.08
N ILE A 121 5.59 7.02 9.99
CA ILE A 121 5.42 8.47 9.87
C ILE A 121 4.65 8.82 8.58
N THR A 122 3.81 9.83 8.67
CA THR A 122 3.06 10.36 7.53
C THR A 122 3.93 11.31 6.70
N VAL A 123 3.62 11.44 5.41
CA VAL A 123 4.29 12.41 4.52
C VAL A 123 4.26 13.86 5.04
N PRO A 124 3.14 14.41 5.56
CA PRO A 124 3.12 15.78 6.12
C PRO A 124 4.04 15.92 7.35
N GLU A 125 4.10 14.90 8.20
CA GLU A 125 4.98 14.91 9.37
C GLU A 125 6.46 14.87 8.96
N LEU A 126 6.80 14.10 7.91
CA LEU A 126 8.13 14.11 7.31
C LEU A 126 8.49 15.50 6.78
N LYS A 127 7.59 16.18 6.06
CA LYS A 127 7.84 17.56 5.57
C LYS A 127 8.15 18.53 6.70
N ARG A 128 7.48 18.41 7.85
CA ARG A 128 7.77 19.24 9.04
C ARG A 128 9.19 18.99 9.57
N ARG A 129 9.66 17.74 9.58
CA ARG A 129 11.06 17.45 9.94
C ARG A 129 12.06 18.02 8.93
N ILE A 130 11.72 17.99 7.65
CA ILE A 130 12.54 18.61 6.60
C ILE A 130 12.56 20.14 6.73
N GLU A 131 11.44 20.77 7.09
CA GLU A 131 11.36 22.21 7.34
C GLU A 131 12.31 22.62 8.47
N GLN A 132 12.36 21.85 9.56
CA GLN A 132 13.30 22.09 10.66
C GLN A 132 14.77 21.91 10.24
N ALA A 133 15.06 21.02 9.30
CA ALA A 133 16.42 20.75 8.84
C ALA A 133 16.91 21.70 7.74
N ASN A 134 16.03 22.13 6.83
CA ASN A 134 16.38 22.91 5.63
C ASN A 134 15.78 24.32 5.61
N ASN A 135 15.00 24.71 6.62
CA ASN A 135 14.30 25.99 6.71
C ASN A 135 13.33 26.28 5.53
N THR A 136 12.93 25.25 4.77
CA THR A 136 11.97 25.38 3.67
C THR A 136 10.57 25.11 4.19
N PRO A 137 9.59 26.01 4.01
CA PRO A 137 8.25 25.82 4.57
C PRO A 137 7.54 24.63 3.93
N VAL A 138 6.80 23.85 4.72
CA VAL A 138 6.12 22.60 4.31
C VAL A 138 5.28 22.76 3.03
N GLU A 139 4.60 23.90 2.87
CA GLU A 139 3.77 24.21 1.71
C GLU A 139 4.56 24.36 0.39
N GLN A 140 5.84 24.74 0.47
CA GLN A 140 6.73 24.89 -0.68
C GLN A 140 7.47 23.60 -1.01
N GLN A 141 7.43 22.60 -0.12
CA GLN A 141 8.10 21.33 -0.31
C GLN A 141 7.26 20.38 -1.20
N ARG A 142 7.80 20.02 -2.37
CA ARG A 142 7.32 18.89 -3.16
C ARG A 142 8.30 17.73 -3.02
N LEU A 143 7.88 16.70 -2.29
CA LEU A 143 8.65 15.48 -2.12
C LEU A 143 8.35 14.49 -3.25
N THR A 144 9.41 13.98 -3.88
CA THR A 144 9.32 13.00 -4.97
C THR A 144 10.21 11.82 -4.66
N TYR A 145 9.68 10.60 -4.78
CA TYR A 145 10.41 9.36 -4.57
C TYR A 145 10.37 8.52 -5.86
N GLY A 146 11.54 8.19 -6.42
CA GLY A 146 11.64 7.38 -7.64
C GLY A 146 10.87 7.97 -8.83
N GLY A 147 10.77 9.30 -8.92
CA GLY A 147 9.98 10.00 -9.94
C GLY A 147 8.48 10.08 -9.66
N LYS A 148 7.98 9.52 -8.55
CA LYS A 148 6.58 9.64 -8.11
C LYS A 148 6.46 10.66 -6.98
N GLN A 149 5.52 11.59 -7.10
CA GLN A 149 5.22 12.52 -6.02
C GLN A 149 4.65 11.77 -4.81
N LEU A 150 5.12 12.12 -3.61
CA LEU A 150 4.54 11.62 -2.37
C LEU A 150 3.24 12.40 -2.06
N GLU A 151 2.18 11.64 -1.83
CA GLU A 151 0.86 12.10 -1.39
C GLU A 151 0.81 12.23 0.13
N ASP A 152 0.20 13.31 0.61
CA ASP A 152 0.11 13.66 2.04
C ASP A 152 -0.76 12.67 2.85
N ASP A 153 -1.66 11.93 2.18
CA ASP A 153 -2.57 10.96 2.81
C ASP A 153 -1.93 9.59 3.09
N LYS A 154 -0.63 9.43 2.79
CA LYS A 154 0.06 8.13 2.85
C LYS A 154 1.24 8.18 3.81
N THR A 155 1.52 7.05 4.46
CA THR A 155 2.72 6.87 5.32
C THR A 155 3.93 6.46 4.49
N LEU A 156 5.14 6.63 5.02
CA LEU A 156 6.36 6.17 4.33
C LEU A 156 6.37 4.65 4.11
N GLN A 157 5.77 3.91 5.05
CA GLN A 157 5.58 2.47 4.94
C GLN A 157 4.70 2.07 3.76
N TYR A 158 3.71 2.90 3.37
CA TYR A 158 2.86 2.66 2.21
C TYR A 158 3.65 2.63 0.90
N TYR A 159 4.69 3.45 0.78
CA TYR A 159 5.56 3.47 -0.41
C TYR A 159 6.49 2.26 -0.50
N ASN A 160 6.21 1.22 0.30
CA ASN A 160 6.86 -0.07 0.26
C ASN A 160 8.38 0.13 0.37
N VAL A 161 8.79 0.88 1.42
CA VAL A 161 10.15 0.85 1.98
C VAL A 161 10.40 -0.58 2.46
N ALA A 162 10.56 -1.50 1.52
CA ALA A 162 10.83 -2.88 1.80
C ALA A 162 12.31 -2.95 2.17
N LYS A 163 12.58 -3.00 3.48
CA LYS A 163 13.87 -3.40 4.06
C LYS A 163 15.11 -2.59 3.61
N SER A 164 14.90 -1.40 3.06
CA SER A 164 16.01 -0.51 2.72
C SER A 164 16.25 0.38 3.92
N ASN A 165 17.40 0.25 4.59
CA ASN A 165 17.79 1.12 5.71
C ASN A 165 17.86 2.61 5.31
N THR A 166 17.84 2.92 4.01
CA THR A 166 18.01 4.26 3.47
C THR A 166 17.00 4.52 2.34
N MET A 167 16.21 5.58 2.46
CA MET A 167 15.27 6.06 1.45
C MET A 167 15.74 7.42 0.91
N VAL A 168 15.86 7.58 -0.41
CA VAL A 168 16.26 8.86 -1.03
C VAL A 168 15.05 9.53 -1.64
N ILE A 169 14.70 10.72 -1.15
CA ILE A 169 13.61 11.56 -1.65
C ILE A 169 14.23 12.81 -2.28
N ASP A 170 13.77 13.17 -3.47
CA ASP A 170 14.10 14.45 -4.09
C ASP A 170 13.11 15.52 -3.61
N LEU A 171 13.66 16.61 -3.05
CA LEU A 171 12.94 17.81 -2.66
C LEU A 171 12.97 18.80 -3.82
N VAL A 172 11.79 19.10 -4.34
CA VAL A 172 11.58 20.12 -5.37
C VAL A 172 10.82 21.28 -4.73
N LEU A 173 11.29 22.51 -4.94
CA LEU A 173 10.57 23.70 -4.50
C LEU A 173 9.41 23.99 -5.45
N ARG A 174 8.21 24.15 -4.88
CA ARG A 174 7.11 24.82 -5.58
C ARG A 174 7.41 26.32 -5.55
N LEU A 175 7.88 26.85 -6.69
CA LEU A 175 7.94 28.29 -6.89
C LEU A 175 6.51 28.84 -6.76
N LYS A 176 6.24 29.65 -5.73
CA LYS A 176 5.08 30.54 -5.75
C LYS A 176 5.32 31.54 -6.88
N GLY A 177 4.38 31.64 -7.82
CA GLY A 177 4.33 32.80 -8.72
C GLY A 177 4.44 34.07 -7.89
N GLY A 178 5.29 35.00 -8.34
CA GLY A 178 5.77 36.14 -7.57
C GLY A 178 4.65 36.87 -6.82
N LYS A 179 4.90 37.16 -5.54
CA LYS A 179 4.27 38.30 -4.90
C LYS A 179 5.10 39.51 -5.32
N GLU A 180 4.56 40.32 -6.22
CA GLU A 180 5.00 41.70 -6.43
C GLU A 180 4.75 42.53 -5.15
#